data_AF-A0A495Z7G9-F1
#
_entry.id   AF-A0A495Z7G9-F1
#
_cell.length_a   1.000
_cell.length_b   1.000
_cell.length_c   1.000
_cell.angle_alpha   90.00
_cell.angle_beta   90.00
_cell.angle_gamma   90.00
#
_symmetry.space_group_name_H-M   'P 1'
#
loop_
_entity.id
_entity.type
_entity.pdbx_description
1 polymer ?
#
loop_
_entity_poly.entity_id
_entity_poly.type
_entity_poly.pdbx_seq_one_letter_code
_entity_poly.pdbx_strand_id
1 'polypeptide(L)'
;MDHFRSSKEDPIFKGGIDSDLIDRDAFAKKHNQQHLFGSHPTDPGKVTRDKDGTVWIESETYESITDMYIRINQPERSRASQRAYLHSARIGLDDQYPGVNWLAHIWYARNLKIFVNLTRITESDDDRILLIIGAGHIFLVQQFLEDSGDYIIESPLKYLDNEGM
;
A
#
# COMPACT_ATOMS: atom_id res chain seq x y z
N MET A 1 -21.41 -12.29 24.02
CA MET A 1 -22.21 -12.01 22.81
C MET A 1 -21.23 -12.15 21.66
N ASP A 2 -21.22 -13.31 21.01
CA ASP A 2 -20.23 -13.62 19.97
C ASP A 2 -20.44 -12.72 18.76
N HIS A 3 -19.48 -11.83 18.50
CA HIS A 3 -19.52 -10.89 17.37
C HIS A 3 -18.93 -11.49 16.08
N PHE A 4 -18.61 -12.78 16.05
CA PHE A 4 -18.14 -13.46 14.85
C PHE A 4 -19.32 -14.17 14.19
N ARG A 5 -19.93 -13.51 13.19
CA ARG A 5 -20.88 -14.16 12.27
C ARG A 5 -20.23 -15.42 11.68
N SER A 6 -21.01 -16.49 11.50
CA SER A 6 -20.52 -17.73 10.90
C SER A 6 -19.96 -17.45 9.50
N SER A 7 -18.88 -18.13 9.10
CA SER A 7 -18.24 -17.96 7.78
C SER A 7 -19.18 -18.18 6.60
N LYS A 8 -20.32 -18.85 6.80
CA LYS A 8 -21.37 -19.03 5.77
C LYS A 8 -22.30 -17.82 5.61
N GLU A 9 -22.31 -16.91 6.57
CA GLU A 9 -23.12 -15.68 6.57
C GLU A 9 -22.31 -14.44 6.20
N ASP A 10 -20.99 -14.57 6.17
CA ASP A 10 -20.10 -13.54 5.70
C ASP A 10 -20.36 -13.27 4.21
N PRO A 11 -20.71 -12.03 3.83
CA PRO A 11 -20.95 -11.64 2.44
C PRO A 11 -19.79 -11.99 1.50
N ILE A 12 -18.57 -12.11 2.02
CA ILE A 12 -17.34 -12.42 1.28
C ILE A 12 -17.32 -13.89 0.83
N PHE A 13 -17.95 -14.80 1.58
CA PHE A 13 -17.92 -16.25 1.32
C PHE A 13 -19.22 -16.79 0.72
N LYS A 14 -20.29 -15.98 0.62
CA LYS A 14 -21.50 -16.36 -0.11
C LYS A 14 -21.32 -16.17 -1.62
N GLY A 15 -20.91 -17.25 -2.31
CA GLY A 15 -21.05 -17.36 -3.77
C GLY A 15 -19.95 -16.75 -4.63
N GLY A 16 -18.82 -16.36 -4.03
CA GLY A 16 -17.73 -15.65 -4.69
C GLY A 16 -17.63 -14.21 -4.18
N ILE A 17 -16.51 -13.55 -4.45
CA ILE A 17 -16.35 -12.16 -4.02
C ILE A 17 -17.27 -11.28 -4.87
N ASP A 18 -18.31 -10.74 -4.25
CA ASP A 18 -19.12 -9.70 -4.87
C ASP A 18 -18.22 -8.50 -5.21
N SER A 19 -18.09 -8.22 -6.51
CA SER A 19 -17.26 -7.10 -7.01
C SER A 19 -17.72 -5.76 -6.44
N ASP A 20 -19.02 -5.60 -6.21
CA ASP A 20 -19.61 -4.38 -5.69
C ASP A 20 -19.26 -4.16 -4.21
N LEU A 21 -18.92 -5.24 -3.51
CA LEU A 21 -18.42 -5.21 -2.12
C LEU A 21 -16.90 -5.04 -2.03
N ILE A 22 -16.18 -4.97 -3.15
CA ILE A 22 -14.75 -4.57 -3.21
C ILE A 22 -14.57 -3.18 -3.80
N ASP A 23 -15.54 -2.67 -4.58
CA ASP A 23 -15.49 -1.32 -5.14
C ASP A 23 -15.80 -0.25 -4.07
N ARG A 24 -14.82 0.00 -3.20
CA ARG A 24 -14.89 1.07 -2.19
C ARG A 24 -15.10 2.44 -2.82
N ASP A 25 -14.65 2.65 -4.07
CA ASP A 25 -14.64 3.96 -4.71
C ASP A 25 -16.05 4.34 -5.16
N ALA A 26 -16.75 3.42 -5.82
CA ALA A 26 -18.17 3.55 -6.12
C ALA A 26 -19.00 3.66 -4.84
N PHE A 27 -18.72 2.83 -3.83
CA PHE A 27 -19.41 2.87 -2.55
C PHE A 27 -19.23 4.22 -1.84
N ALA A 28 -17.99 4.71 -1.75
CA ALA A 28 -17.68 5.98 -1.09
C ALA A 28 -18.38 7.15 -1.77
N LYS A 29 -18.45 7.15 -3.10
CA LYS A 29 -19.19 8.16 -3.87
C LYS A 29 -20.69 8.10 -3.58
N LYS A 30 -21.29 6.90 -3.62
CA LYS A 30 -22.73 6.70 -3.39
C LYS A 30 -23.17 7.11 -1.98
N HIS A 31 -22.31 6.88 -0.99
CA HIS A 31 -22.62 7.10 0.43
C HIS A 31 -21.98 8.36 1.03
N ASN A 32 -21.45 9.28 0.19
CA ASN A 32 -20.78 10.53 0.62
C ASN A 32 -19.58 10.33 1.58
N GLN A 33 -18.88 9.21 1.43
CA GLN A 33 -17.73 8.81 2.26
C GLN A 33 -16.36 9.08 1.62
N GLN A 34 -16.30 9.82 0.51
CA GLN A 34 -15.03 10.14 -0.16
C GLN A 34 -14.03 10.87 0.75
N HIS A 35 -14.52 11.57 1.77
CA HIS A 35 -13.69 12.22 2.80
C HIS A 35 -12.92 11.22 3.69
N LEU A 36 -13.25 9.92 3.64
CA LEU A 36 -12.56 8.87 4.38
C LEU A 36 -11.30 8.36 3.65
N PHE A 37 -11.13 8.69 2.36
CA PHE A 37 -9.90 8.35 1.66
C PHE A 37 -8.70 8.98 2.35
N GLY A 38 -7.71 8.14 2.69
CA GLY A 38 -6.49 8.61 3.30
C GLY A 38 -5.69 9.49 2.35
N SER A 39 -5.09 10.55 2.90
CA SER A 39 -4.13 11.36 2.16
C SER A 39 -2.78 10.66 2.11
N HIS A 40 -2.40 10.15 0.93
CA HIS A 40 -1.05 9.63 0.72
C HIS A 40 -0.03 10.78 0.76
N PRO A 41 1.23 10.52 1.15
CA PRO A 41 2.30 11.49 1.00
C PRO A 41 2.37 11.96 -0.46
N THR A 42 2.17 13.25 -0.69
CA THR A 42 2.28 13.84 -2.01
C THR A 42 3.73 14.17 -2.31
N ASP A 43 4.13 14.01 -3.56
CA ASP A 43 5.40 14.57 -4.02
C ASP A 43 5.28 16.10 -4.08
N PRO A 44 6.36 16.84 -3.79
CA PRO A 44 6.38 18.28 -3.99
C PRO A 44 6.16 18.59 -5.48
N GLY A 45 5.37 19.63 -5.75
CA GLY A 45 5.11 20.11 -7.10
C GLY A 45 3.65 20.43 -7.35
N LYS A 46 3.39 20.87 -8.57
CA LYS A 46 2.07 21.27 -9.02
C LYS A 46 1.30 20.05 -9.49
N VAL A 47 0.14 19.83 -8.89
CA VAL A 47 -0.79 18.80 -9.36
C VAL A 47 -1.43 19.29 -10.66
N THR A 48 -1.13 18.59 -11.75
CA THR A 48 -1.69 18.84 -13.08
C THR A 48 -2.65 17.70 -13.43
N ARG A 49 -3.76 18.05 -14.11
CA ARG A 49 -4.73 17.09 -14.60
C ARG A 49 -4.92 17.28 -16.11
N ASP A 50 -4.74 16.20 -16.85
CA ASP A 50 -4.95 16.18 -18.29
C ASP A 50 -6.43 16.16 -18.63
N LYS A 51 -6.74 16.43 -19.91
CA LYS A 51 -8.12 16.45 -20.42
C LYS A 51 -8.83 15.10 -20.29
N ASP A 52 -8.08 14.00 -20.27
CA ASP A 52 -8.60 12.64 -20.07
C ASP A 52 -8.81 12.28 -18.58
N GLY A 53 -8.46 13.19 -17.68
CA GLY A 53 -8.62 13.01 -16.24
C GLY A 53 -7.38 12.45 -15.55
N THR A 54 -6.30 12.14 -16.26
CA THR A 54 -5.06 11.66 -15.65
C THR A 54 -4.42 12.75 -14.81
N VAL A 55 -3.94 12.39 -13.62
CA VAL A 55 -3.35 13.31 -12.64
C VAL A 55 -1.88 12.99 -12.48
N TRP A 56 -1.03 14.01 -12.59
CA TRP A 56 0.41 13.92 -12.39
C TRP A 56 0.90 15.09 -11.56
N ILE A 57 2.06 14.92 -10.93
CA ILE A 57 2.73 16.00 -10.20
C ILE A 57 3.87 16.50 -11.08
N GLU A 58 3.77 17.75 -11.51
CA GLU A 58 4.84 18.46 -12.18
C GLU A 58 5.78 19.02 -11.12
N SER A 59 7.02 18.55 -11.09
CA SER A 59 8.01 19.08 -10.16
C SER A 59 8.28 20.55 -10.48
N GLU A 60 8.11 21.42 -9.50
CA GLU A 60 8.38 22.85 -9.65
C GLU A 60 9.86 23.19 -9.48
N THR A 61 10.63 22.24 -8.97
CA THR A 61 12.08 22.34 -8.74
C THR A 61 12.79 21.13 -9.31
N TYR A 62 14.04 21.28 -9.70
CA TYR A 62 14.87 20.13 -10.02
C TYR A 62 15.10 19.28 -8.76
N GLU A 63 14.88 17.97 -8.87
CA GLU A 63 15.23 16.97 -7.87
C GLU A 63 16.03 15.88 -8.58
N SER A 64 17.19 15.50 -8.04
CA SER A 64 17.94 14.39 -8.61
C SER A 64 17.21 13.08 -8.36
N ILE A 65 17.42 12.08 -9.21
CA ILE A 65 16.84 10.74 -9.01
C ILE A 65 17.28 10.17 -7.65
N THR A 66 18.50 10.46 -7.21
CA THR A 66 19.01 10.04 -5.89
C THR A 66 18.22 10.70 -4.76
N ASP A 67 18.01 12.02 -4.81
CA ASP A 67 17.24 12.75 -3.78
C ASP A 67 15.79 12.27 -3.74
N MET A 68 15.19 12.01 -4.91
CA MET A 68 13.86 11.40 -5.01
C MET A 68 13.84 10.04 -4.31
N TYR A 69 14.83 9.17 -4.55
CA TYR A 69 14.91 7.87 -3.88
C TYR A 69 15.13 8.00 -2.37
N ILE A 70 15.98 8.91 -1.92
CA ILE A 70 16.17 9.21 -0.48
C ILE A 70 14.84 9.62 0.13
N ARG A 71 14.11 10.53 -0.52
CA ARG A 71 12.83 11.06 -0.04
C ARG A 71 11.73 10.00 0.01
N ILE A 72 11.61 9.14 -1.01
CA ILE A 72 10.54 8.12 -1.03
C ILE A 72 10.81 6.94 -0.10
N ASN A 73 12.07 6.68 0.26
CA ASN A 73 12.46 5.61 1.16
C ASN A 73 12.50 6.02 2.65
N GLN A 74 12.12 7.26 3.00
CA GLN A 74 12.03 7.68 4.39
C GLN A 74 10.99 6.85 5.17
N PRO A 75 11.33 6.29 6.35
CA PRO A 75 10.41 5.49 7.15
C PRO A 75 9.09 6.20 7.51
N GLU A 76 9.14 7.52 7.72
CA GLU A 76 7.96 8.35 8.01
C GLU A 76 7.00 8.35 6.83
N ARG A 77 7.52 8.30 5.60
CA ARG A 77 6.74 8.34 4.37
C ARG A 77 6.08 7.00 4.10
N SER A 78 6.77 5.88 4.28
CA SER A 78 6.17 4.54 4.16
C SER A 78 5.07 4.35 5.22
N ARG A 79 5.30 4.78 6.47
CA ARG A 79 4.30 4.79 7.55
C ARG A 79 3.09 5.65 7.21
N ALA A 80 3.29 6.87 6.70
CA ALA A 80 2.20 7.74 6.28
C ALA A 80 1.39 7.16 5.11
N SER A 81 2.06 6.49 4.17
CA SER A 81 1.40 5.78 3.07
C SER A 81 0.52 4.64 3.56
N GLN A 82 1.02 3.80 4.48
CA GLN A 82 0.21 2.74 5.10
C GLN A 82 -1.00 3.31 5.86
N ARG A 83 -0.79 4.40 6.61
CA ARG A 83 -1.87 5.08 7.34
C ARG A 83 -2.99 5.53 6.40
N ALA A 84 -2.65 5.99 5.20
CA ALA A 84 -3.66 6.39 4.22
C ALA A 84 -4.55 5.21 3.77
N TYR A 85 -3.97 4.01 3.56
CA TYR A 85 -4.76 2.82 3.27
C TYR A 85 -5.68 2.42 4.44
N LEU A 86 -5.19 2.52 5.68
CA LEU A 86 -6.00 2.25 6.88
C LEU A 86 -7.15 3.26 7.06
N HIS A 87 -6.95 4.53 6.68
CA HIS A 87 -8.04 5.50 6.67
C HIS A 87 -9.16 5.11 5.70
N SER A 88 -8.78 4.66 4.50
CA SER A 88 -9.73 4.18 3.48
C SER A 88 -10.45 2.89 3.89
N ALA A 89 -9.88 2.09 4.80
CA ALA A 89 -10.55 0.90 5.34
C ALA A 89 -11.85 1.21 6.09
N ARG A 90 -12.03 2.47 6.55
CA ARG A 90 -13.22 2.92 7.27
C ARG A 90 -14.45 3.11 6.39
N ILE A 91 -14.31 3.02 5.06
CA ILE A 91 -15.43 3.11 4.12
C ILE A 91 -16.34 1.90 4.31
N GLY A 92 -17.59 2.15 4.64
CA GLY A 92 -18.61 1.14 4.93
C GLY A 92 -19.86 1.72 5.59
N LEU A 93 -20.95 0.97 5.56
CA LEU A 93 -22.22 1.33 6.16
C LEU A 93 -22.91 0.06 6.67
N ASP A 94 -23.44 0.10 7.88
CA ASP A 94 -24.09 -1.03 8.55
C ASP A 94 -23.20 -2.30 8.55
N ASP A 95 -23.61 -3.35 7.82
CA ASP A 95 -22.87 -4.61 7.70
C ASP A 95 -22.06 -4.73 6.40
N GLN A 96 -21.92 -3.63 5.65
CA GLN A 96 -21.14 -3.56 4.43
C GLN A 96 -19.76 -2.92 4.70
N TYR A 97 -18.68 -3.65 4.39
CA TYR A 97 -17.30 -3.25 4.68
C TYR A 97 -16.40 -3.13 3.43
N PRO A 98 -16.81 -2.43 2.36
CA PRO A 98 -16.06 -2.40 1.11
C PRO A 98 -14.65 -1.83 1.23
N GLY A 99 -14.41 -0.88 2.16
CA GLY A 99 -13.06 -0.39 2.45
C GLY A 99 -12.14 -1.49 2.98
N VAL A 100 -12.62 -2.29 3.93
CA VAL A 100 -11.89 -3.44 4.49
C VAL A 100 -11.74 -4.54 3.45
N ASN A 101 -12.81 -4.86 2.71
CA ASN A 101 -12.80 -5.91 1.71
C ASN A 101 -11.76 -5.62 0.62
N TRP A 102 -11.70 -4.38 0.13
CA TRP A 102 -10.65 -3.95 -0.79
C TRP A 102 -9.26 -4.08 -0.15
N LEU A 103 -9.10 -3.57 1.09
CA LEU A 103 -7.80 -3.55 1.75
C LEU A 103 -7.27 -4.97 1.99
N ALA A 104 -8.10 -5.87 2.52
CA ALA A 104 -7.73 -7.24 2.84
C ALA A 104 -7.53 -8.07 1.57
N HIS A 105 -8.52 -8.10 0.66
CA HIS A 105 -8.55 -9.06 -0.45
C HIS A 105 -7.80 -8.60 -1.69
N ILE A 106 -7.60 -7.29 -1.86
CA ILE A 106 -6.87 -6.75 -3.01
C ILE A 106 -5.49 -6.27 -2.58
N TRP A 107 -5.41 -5.37 -1.60
CA TRP A 107 -4.15 -4.72 -1.25
C TRP A 107 -3.21 -5.61 -0.44
N TYR A 108 -3.66 -6.15 0.70
CA TYR A 108 -2.86 -7.07 1.52
C TYR A 108 -2.52 -8.33 0.73
N ALA A 109 -3.49 -8.92 0.02
CA ALA A 109 -3.24 -10.07 -0.84
C ALA A 109 -2.15 -9.81 -1.90
N ARG A 110 -2.09 -8.62 -2.49
CA ARG A 110 -1.02 -8.23 -3.43
C ARG A 110 0.34 -8.15 -2.75
N ASN A 111 0.41 -7.52 -1.57
CA ASN A 111 1.66 -7.40 -0.82
C ASN A 111 2.15 -8.77 -0.30
N LEU A 112 1.25 -9.65 0.14
CA LEU A 112 1.61 -11.03 0.52
C LEU A 112 2.12 -11.84 -0.67
N LYS A 113 1.54 -11.67 -1.87
CA LYS A 113 2.06 -12.30 -3.09
C LYS A 113 3.46 -11.80 -3.43
N ILE A 114 3.76 -10.52 -3.23
CA ILE A 114 5.12 -9.98 -3.41
C ILE A 114 6.08 -10.66 -2.43
N PHE A 115 5.73 -10.71 -1.14
CA PHE A 115 6.51 -11.43 -0.13
C PHE A 115 6.77 -12.89 -0.52
N VAL A 116 5.73 -13.67 -0.86
CA VAL A 116 5.89 -15.07 -1.30
C VAL A 116 6.71 -15.20 -2.58
N ASN A 117 6.67 -14.21 -3.47
CA ASN A 117 7.53 -14.23 -4.66
C ASN A 117 9.01 -13.98 -4.30
N LEU A 118 9.30 -13.14 -3.29
CA LEU A 118 10.66 -12.97 -2.76
C LEU A 118 11.17 -14.28 -2.17
N THR A 119 10.34 -15.01 -1.41
CA THR A 119 10.76 -16.30 -0.85
C THR A 119 11.04 -17.36 -1.90
N ARG A 120 10.39 -17.28 -3.07
CA ARG A 120 10.60 -18.24 -4.17
C ARG A 120 11.90 -18.01 -4.96
N ILE A 121 12.44 -16.80 -4.93
CA ILE A 121 13.69 -16.46 -5.61
C ILE A 121 14.90 -16.48 -4.66
N THR A 122 14.68 -16.72 -3.37
CA THR A 122 15.74 -16.89 -2.39
C THR A 122 16.24 -18.33 -2.49
N GLU A 123 17.48 -18.52 -2.94
CA GLU A 123 18.09 -19.83 -3.18
C GLU A 123 19.06 -20.23 -2.05
N SER A 124 19.64 -19.24 -1.34
CA SER A 124 20.62 -19.44 -0.27
C SER A 124 20.57 -18.33 0.80
N ASP A 125 21.08 -18.63 2.00
CA ASP A 125 21.26 -17.67 3.11
C ASP A 125 22.28 -16.55 2.78
N ASP A 126 23.10 -16.75 1.74
CA ASP A 126 24.09 -15.77 1.26
C ASP A 126 23.52 -14.79 0.20
N ASP A 127 22.28 -15.00 -0.24
CA ASP A 127 21.69 -14.18 -1.32
C ASP A 127 21.46 -12.73 -0.90
N ARG A 128 21.63 -11.82 -1.87
CA ARG A 128 21.32 -10.41 -1.72
C ARG A 128 20.31 -9.99 -2.77
N ILE A 129 19.13 -9.60 -2.32
CA ILE A 129 18.02 -9.20 -3.19
C ILE A 129 17.84 -7.68 -3.12
N LEU A 130 17.93 -7.01 -4.27
CA LEU A 130 17.52 -5.61 -4.43
C LEU A 130 16.05 -5.57 -4.89
N LEU A 131 15.16 -5.06 -4.04
CA LEU A 131 13.76 -4.86 -4.38
C LEU A 131 13.49 -3.40 -4.81
N ILE A 132 13.09 -3.22 -6.07
CA ILE A 132 12.60 -1.94 -6.59
C ILE A 132 11.09 -2.08 -6.80
N ILE A 133 10.29 -1.31 -6.06
CA ILE A 133 8.84 -1.41 -6.05
C ILE A 133 8.18 -0.04 -5.81
N GLY A 134 6.90 0.09 -6.15
CA GLY A 134 6.12 1.29 -5.82
C GLY A 134 6.08 1.54 -4.31
N ALA A 135 6.29 2.79 -3.90
CA ALA A 135 6.49 3.19 -2.49
C ALA A 135 5.33 2.80 -1.55
N GLY A 136 4.10 2.67 -2.07
CA GLY A 136 2.94 2.21 -1.30
C GLY A 136 3.08 0.77 -0.75
N HIS A 137 3.93 -0.05 -1.35
CA HIS A 137 4.12 -1.46 -0.97
C HIS A 137 5.16 -1.64 0.14
N ILE A 138 6.06 -0.67 0.31
CA ILE A 138 7.26 -0.79 1.15
C ILE A 138 6.91 -1.23 2.57
N PHE A 139 5.94 -0.56 3.21
CA PHE A 139 5.61 -0.82 4.62
C PHE A 139 5.18 -2.27 4.87
N LEU A 140 4.21 -2.79 4.09
CA LEU A 140 3.69 -4.13 4.31
C LEU A 140 4.70 -5.21 3.93
N VAL A 141 5.44 -5.03 2.84
CA VAL A 141 6.46 -5.99 2.43
C VAL A 141 7.60 -6.05 3.47
N GLN A 142 8.05 -4.90 3.98
CA GLN A 142 9.02 -4.88 5.09
C GLN A 142 8.47 -5.58 6.31
N GLN A 143 7.25 -5.24 6.74
CA GLN A 143 6.62 -5.90 7.88
C GLN A 143 6.59 -7.43 7.72
N PHE A 144 6.18 -7.94 6.56
CA PHE A 144 6.12 -9.40 6.35
C PHE A 144 7.49 -10.07 6.39
N LEU A 145 8.52 -9.41 5.86
CA LEU A 145 9.91 -9.90 5.89
C LEU A 145 10.48 -9.89 7.32
N GLU A 146 10.22 -8.82 8.10
CA GLU A 146 10.64 -8.73 9.51
C GLU A 146 9.93 -9.77 10.37
N ASP A 147 8.60 -9.87 10.23
CA ASP A 147 7.76 -10.78 11.02
C ASP A 147 8.03 -12.26 10.67
N SER A 148 8.56 -12.57 9.47
CA SER A 148 8.92 -13.96 9.13
C SER A 148 10.17 -14.42 9.87
N GLY A 149 11.08 -13.51 10.19
CA GLY A 149 12.37 -13.82 10.83
C GLY A 149 13.40 -14.47 9.91
N ASP A 150 13.10 -14.63 8.62
CA ASP A 150 13.99 -15.29 7.65
C ASP A 150 14.90 -14.30 6.90
N TYR A 151 14.65 -13.00 7.02
CA TYR A 151 15.33 -11.96 6.24
C TYR A 151 15.96 -10.89 7.12
N ILE A 152 17.13 -10.41 6.70
CA ILE A 152 17.76 -9.21 7.22
C ILE A 152 17.41 -8.06 6.27
N ILE A 153 16.65 -7.09 6.75
CA ILE A 153 16.27 -5.92 5.96
C ILE A 153 17.31 -4.82 6.13
N GLU A 154 17.92 -4.41 5.02
CA GLU A 154 18.82 -3.27 4.97
C GLU A 154 18.12 -2.05 4.36
N SER A 155 18.26 -0.89 5.01
CA SER A 155 17.72 0.36 4.47
C SER A 155 18.50 0.79 3.22
N PRO A 156 17.82 1.14 2.10
CA PRO A 156 18.51 1.66 0.92
C PRO A 156 19.17 3.02 1.18
N LEU A 157 18.73 3.76 2.21
CA LEU A 157 19.31 5.07 2.57
C LEU A 157 20.80 4.97 2.90
N LYS A 158 21.25 3.85 3.47
CA LYS A 158 22.67 3.55 3.73
C LYS A 158 23.54 3.57 2.47
N TYR A 159 22.94 3.33 1.31
CA TYR A 159 23.64 3.27 0.02
C TYR A 159 23.33 4.47 -0.87
N LEU A 160 22.37 5.33 -0.47
CA LEU A 160 21.95 6.51 -1.21
C LEU A 160 22.52 7.80 -0.60
N ASP A 161 22.73 7.84 0.72
CA ASP A 161 23.38 8.96 1.40
C ASP A 161 24.88 8.96 1.10
N ASN A 162 25.29 9.83 0.16
CA ASN A 162 26.69 10.08 -0.18
C ASN A 162 27.35 11.11 0.78
N GLU A 163 27.13 11.03 2.09
CA GLU A 163 28.00 11.74 3.05
C GLU A 163 29.34 10.97 3.19
N GLY A 164 30.10 10.90 2.10
CA GLY A 164 31.37 10.15 2.06
C GLY A 164 32.04 9.96 0.70
N MET A 165 31.51 10.56 -0.38
CA MET A 165 32.25 10.75 -1.65
C MET A 165 32.51 12.23 -1.91
#